data_AF-A0A383CQC4-F1
#
_entry.id   AF-A0A383CQC4-F1
#
_cell.length_a   1.000
_cell.length_b   1.000
_cell.length_c   1.000
_cell.angle_alpha   90.00
_cell.angle_beta   90.00
_cell.angle_gamma   90.00
#
_symmetry.space_group_name_H-M   'P 1'
#
loop_
_entity.id
_entity.type
_entity.pdbx_description
1 polymer ?
#
loop_
_entity_poly.entity_id
_entity_poly.type
_entity_poly.pdbx_seq_one_letter_code
_entity_poly.pdbx_strand_id
1 'polypeptide(L)'
;MREKFHISQAFAKVKKAIRSFPTPSVTVISRKHDPFAVLVSCIISLRTRDEVTQTAASRLFRQAKNPQELLKLSHAKIEKAIYPAAFFRNKTK
;
A
#
# COMPACT_ATOMS: atom_id res chain seq x y z
N MET A 1 -5.51 -41.73 1.19
CA MET A 1 -4.81 -41.17 0.01
C MET A 1 -5.21 -39.70 -0.08
N ARG A 2 -4.29 -38.72 0.07
CA ARG A 2 -4.65 -37.30 -0.09
C ARG A 2 -4.82 -37.01 -1.58
N GLU A 3 -5.97 -36.47 -1.98
CA GLU A 3 -6.18 -35.99 -3.35
C GLU A 3 -5.08 -35.00 -3.75
N LYS A 4 -4.66 -35.07 -5.01
CA LYS A 4 -3.63 -34.20 -5.58
C LYS A 4 -4.19 -32.79 -5.73
N PHE A 5 -3.65 -31.82 -4.99
CA PHE A 5 -4.09 -30.42 -5.12
C PHE A 5 -3.57 -29.81 -6.43
N HIS A 6 -4.47 -29.56 -7.38
CA HIS A 6 -4.15 -28.96 -8.68
C HIS A 6 -3.98 -27.44 -8.56
N ILE A 7 -2.78 -26.99 -8.22
CA ILE A 7 -2.47 -25.57 -8.00
C ILE A 7 -2.87 -24.65 -9.15
N SER A 8 -2.69 -25.08 -10.41
CA SER A 8 -3.07 -24.30 -11.59
C SER A 8 -4.57 -24.03 -11.67
N GLN A 9 -5.39 -25.03 -11.30
CA GLN A 9 -6.84 -24.88 -11.27
C GLN A 9 -7.27 -23.96 -10.11
N ALA A 10 -6.61 -24.05 -8.96
CA ALA A 10 -6.86 -23.14 -7.83
C ALA A 10 -6.57 -21.68 -8.23
N PHE A 11 -5.43 -21.40 -8.87
CA PHE A 11 -5.11 -20.06 -9.36
C PHE A 11 -6.11 -19.55 -10.39
N ALA A 12 -6.56 -20.39 -11.33
CA ALA A 12 -7.57 -20.01 -12.31
C ALA A 12 -8.90 -19.60 -11.63
N LYS A 13 -9.34 -20.37 -10.63
CA LYS A 13 -10.55 -20.07 -9.84
C LYS A 13 -10.40 -18.77 -9.04
N VAL A 14 -9.26 -18.59 -8.34
CA VAL A 14 -8.99 -17.36 -7.58
C VAL A 14 -8.94 -16.14 -8.51
N LYS A 15 -8.22 -16.20 -9.64
CA LYS A 15 -8.16 -15.11 -10.63
C LYS A 15 -9.54 -14.71 -11.14
N LYS A 16 -10.46 -15.65 -11.33
CA LYS A 16 -11.84 -15.36 -11.72
C LYS A 16 -12.61 -14.70 -10.57
N ALA A 17 -12.49 -15.24 -9.35
CA ALA A 17 -13.21 -14.74 -8.18
C ALA A 17 -12.81 -13.31 -7.81
N ILE A 18 -11.52 -12.95 -7.86
CA ILE A 18 -11.06 -11.61 -7.45
C ILE A 18 -11.56 -10.46 -8.33
N ARG A 19 -12.11 -10.74 -9.52
CA ARG A 19 -12.57 -9.70 -10.47
C ARG A 19 -13.72 -8.84 -9.93
N SER A 20 -14.53 -9.38 -9.02
CA SER A 20 -15.66 -8.66 -8.40
C SER A 20 -15.25 -7.85 -7.17
N PHE A 21 -14.01 -7.98 -6.70
CA PHE A 21 -13.55 -7.30 -5.49
C PHE A 21 -12.93 -5.94 -5.84
N PRO A 22 -12.95 -4.96 -4.91
CA PRO A 22 -12.22 -3.72 -5.07
C PRO A 22 -10.73 -3.99 -5.34
N THR A 23 -10.14 -3.18 -6.23
CA THR A 23 -8.70 -3.26 -6.47
C THR A 23 -7.95 -2.79 -5.22
N PRO A 24 -6.95 -3.55 -4.72
CA PRO A 24 -6.21 -3.14 -3.54
C PRO A 24 -5.51 -1.80 -3.71
N SER A 25 -5.43 -1.02 -2.63
CA SER A 25 -4.94 0.37 -2.66
C SER A 25 -3.56 0.51 -3.33
N VAL A 26 -2.61 -0.34 -2.96
CA VAL A 26 -1.25 -0.35 -3.52
C VAL A 26 -1.24 -0.79 -4.99
N THR A 27 -2.16 -1.66 -5.40
CA THR A 27 -2.30 -2.07 -6.82
C THR A 27 -2.81 -0.92 -7.67
N VAL A 28 -3.67 -0.05 -7.13
CA VAL A 28 -4.06 1.19 -7.82
C VAL A 28 -2.86 2.11 -8.01
N ILE A 29 -2.02 2.25 -6.98
CA ILE A 29 -0.83 3.11 -7.01
C ILE A 29 0.22 2.58 -7.98
N SER A 30 0.42 1.25 -8.05
CA SER A 30 1.41 0.64 -8.93
C SER A 30 1.15 0.88 -10.43
N ARG A 31 -0.11 1.14 -10.82
CA ARG A 31 -0.46 1.50 -12.20
C ARG A 31 0.21 2.78 -12.70
N LYS A 32 0.71 3.63 -11.80
CA LYS A 32 1.47 4.84 -12.14
C LYS A 32 2.95 4.56 -12.46
N HIS A 33 3.42 3.33 -12.27
CA HIS A 33 4.81 2.91 -12.53
C HIS A 33 5.85 3.78 -11.83
N ASP A 34 5.53 4.26 -10.62
CA ASP A 34 6.42 5.03 -9.76
C ASP A 34 6.94 4.15 -8.61
N PRO A 35 8.21 3.72 -8.64
CA PRO A 35 8.78 2.86 -7.60
C PRO A 35 8.78 3.50 -6.21
N PHE A 36 8.97 4.83 -6.11
CA PHE A 36 8.94 5.54 -4.84
C PHE A 36 7.52 5.52 -4.27
N ALA A 37 6.52 5.84 -5.08
CA ALA A 37 5.14 5.81 -4.64
C ALA A 37 4.70 4.40 -4.21
N VAL A 38 5.13 3.35 -4.94
CA VAL A 38 4.85 1.95 -4.57
C VAL A 38 5.50 1.60 -3.23
N LEU A 39 6.79 1.88 -3.06
CA LEU A 39 7.53 1.57 -1.83
C LEU A 39 6.87 2.22 -0.60
N VAL A 40 6.64 3.53 -0.67
CA VAL A 40 6.05 4.29 0.45
C VAL A 40 4.63 3.79 0.75
N SER A 41 3.85 3.48 -0.27
CA SER A 41 2.49 2.96 -0.09
C SER A 41 2.48 1.57 0.54
N CYS A 42 3.42 0.70 0.17
CA CYS A 42 3.63 -0.60 0.82
C CYS A 42 3.97 -0.44 2.30
N ILE A 43 4.89 0.46 2.66
CA ILE A 43 5.26 0.71 4.06
C ILE A 43 4.03 1.17 4.86
N ILE A 44 3.25 2.09 4.30
CA ILE A 44 2.01 2.56 4.92
C ILE A 44 0.98 1.42 5.06
N SER A 45 0.85 0.54 4.06
CA SER A 45 -0.19 -0.51 4.04
C SER A 45 0.00 -1.62 5.07
N LEU A 46 1.23 -1.82 5.57
CA LEU A 46 1.51 -2.86 6.56
C LEU A 46 0.56 -2.73 7.75
N ARG A 47 -0.28 -3.76 7.96
CA ARG A 47 -1.32 -3.83 9.01
C ARG A 47 -2.34 -2.68 8.99
N THR A 48 -2.52 -2.00 7.86
CA THR A 48 -3.43 -0.86 7.70
C THR A 48 -4.47 -1.17 6.62
N ARG A 49 -5.75 -0.85 6.87
CA ARG A 49 -6.82 -1.04 5.88
C ARG A 49 -6.56 -0.24 4.61
N ASP A 50 -7.07 -0.71 3.48
CA ASP A 50 -6.78 -0.10 2.18
C ASP A 50 -7.30 1.33 2.05
N GLU A 51 -8.47 1.64 2.63
CA GLU A 51 -9.05 2.99 2.59
C GLU A 51 -8.19 3.98 3.41
N VAL A 52 -7.65 3.51 4.53
CA VAL A 52 -6.72 4.29 5.37
C VAL A 52 -5.39 4.47 4.65
N THR A 53 -4.88 3.41 4.01
CA THR A 53 -3.63 3.45 3.24
C THR A 53 -3.72 4.44 2.09
N GLN A 54 -4.78 4.39 1.29
CA GLN A 54 -4.96 5.27 0.14
C GLN A 54 -5.01 6.74 0.56
N THR A 55 -5.78 7.04 1.63
CA THR A 55 -5.90 8.42 2.12
C THR A 55 -4.61 8.94 2.76
N ALA A 56 -3.90 8.10 3.52
CA ALA A 56 -2.60 8.41 4.13
C ALA A 56 -1.51 8.65 3.07
N ALA A 57 -1.36 7.74 2.12
CA ALA A 57 -0.40 7.87 1.03
C ALA A 57 -0.67 9.12 0.19
N SER A 58 -1.93 9.41 -0.13
CA SER A 58 -2.34 10.62 -0.84
C SER A 58 -1.98 11.91 -0.08
N ARG A 59 -2.17 11.95 1.25
CA ARG A 59 -1.74 13.09 2.10
C ARG A 59 -0.23 13.29 2.09
N LEU A 60 0.54 12.19 2.14
CA LEU A 60 2.00 12.25 2.13
C LEU A 60 2.53 12.70 0.76
N PHE A 61 2.01 12.15 -0.33
CA PHE A 61 2.45 12.49 -1.69
C PHE A 61 2.09 13.91 -2.13
N ARG A 62 1.13 14.57 -1.47
CA ARG A 62 0.93 16.02 -1.63
C ARG A 62 2.05 16.86 -1.04
N GLN A 63 2.79 16.32 -0.07
CA GLN A 63 3.90 17.01 0.62
C GLN A 63 5.27 16.60 0.08
N ALA A 64 5.42 15.36 -0.40
CA ALA A 64 6.65 14.85 -0.96
C ALA A 64 6.39 13.85 -2.10
N LYS A 65 6.84 14.19 -3.31
CA LYS A 65 6.65 13.40 -4.53
C LYS A 65 7.84 12.50 -4.87
N ASN A 66 8.97 12.68 -4.18
CA ASN A 66 10.20 11.92 -4.39
C ASN A 66 10.95 11.75 -3.06
N PRO A 67 11.96 10.85 -3.00
CA PRO A 67 12.75 10.62 -1.79
C PRO A 67 13.38 11.89 -1.21
N GLN A 68 13.90 12.77 -2.06
CA GLN A 68 14.60 13.99 -1.66
C GLN A 68 13.66 14.99 -0.96
N GLU A 69 12.42 15.10 -1.43
CA GLU A 69 11.38 15.90 -0.77
C GLU A 69 10.93 15.26 0.55
N LEU A 70 10.80 13.92 0.59
CA LEU A 70 10.40 13.20 1.80
C LEU A 70 11.41 13.40 2.93
N LEU A 71 12.70 13.34 2.63
CA LEU A 71 13.80 13.55 3.58
C LEU A 71 13.84 14.97 4.17
N LYS A 72 13.20 15.97 3.52
CA LYS A 72 13.09 17.34 4.03
C LYS A 72 11.94 17.51 5.03
N LEU A 73 11.04 16.52 5.14
CA LEU A 73 9.93 16.57 6.09
C LEU A 73 10.40 16.15 7.47
N SER A 74 9.94 16.85 8.52
CA SER A 74 10.14 16.40 9.89
C SER A 74 9.30 15.15 10.17
N HIS A 75 9.74 14.31 11.11
CA HIS A 75 8.97 13.12 11.51
C HIS A 75 7.53 13.48 11.91
N ALA A 76 7.33 14.60 12.63
CA ALA A 76 6.00 15.08 12.99
C ALA A 76 5.10 15.39 11.78
N LYS A 77 5.66 15.93 10.68
CA LYS A 77 4.91 16.16 9.44
C LYS A 77 4.52 14.85 8.76
N ILE A 78 5.45 13.89 8.70
CA ILE A 78 5.19 12.57 8.12
C ILE A 78 4.13 11.84 8.95
N GLU A 79 4.28 11.82 10.28
CA GLU A 79 3.33 11.19 11.21
C GLU A 79 1.92 11.74 11.03
N LYS A 80 1.78 13.07 10.97
CA LYS A 80 0.50 13.73 10.72
C LYS A 80 -0.07 13.38 9.34
N ALA A 81 0.79 13.26 8.33
CA ALA A 81 0.35 12.90 6.98
C ALA A 81 -0.22 11.48 6.93
N ILE A 82 0.43 10.53 7.61
CA ILE A 82 0.06 9.11 7.52
C ILE A 82 -0.90 8.64 8.62
N TYR A 83 -1.16 9.44 9.66
CA TYR A 83 -2.22 9.15 10.64
C TYR A 83 -3.60 9.00 9.94
N PRO A 84 -4.45 8.02 10.28
CA PRO A 84 -4.35 7.05 11.38
C PRO A 84 -3.82 5.67 10.95
N ALA A 85 -2.85 5.58 10.02
CA ALA A 85 -2.25 4.30 9.66
C ALA A 85 -1.71 3.57 10.90
N ALA A 86 -1.89 2.26 10.95
CA ALA A 86 -1.43 1.46 12.08
C ALA A 86 0.09 1.60 12.23
N PHE A 87 0.58 1.72 13.46
CA PHE A 87 2.01 1.89 13.76
C PHE A 87 2.66 3.09 13.06
N PHE A 88 1.92 4.18 12.80
CA PHE A 88 2.43 5.34 12.06
C PHE A 88 3.75 5.89 12.64
N ARG A 89 3.90 5.94 13.98
CA ARG A 89 5.13 6.38 14.65
C ARG A 89 6.34 5.49 14.39
N ASN A 90 6.14 4.20 14.10
CA ASN A 90 7.24 3.29 13.75
C ASN A 90 7.60 3.38 12.27
N LYS A 91 6.64 3.78 11.42
CA LYS A 91 6.83 3.93 9.98
C LYS A 91 7.51 5.25 9.58
N THR A 92 7.69 6.16 10.54
CA THR A 92 8.31 7.48 10.36
C THR A 92 9.72 7.60 10.94
N LYS A 93 10.29 6.47 11.37
CA LYS A 93 11.67 6.36 11.89
C LYS A 93 12.50 5.57 10.91
#